data_AF-A0A5D3D403-F1
#
_entry.id   AF-A0A5D3D403-F1
#
_cell.length_a   1.000
_cell.length_b   1.000
_cell.length_c   1.000
_cell.angle_alpha   90.00
_cell.angle_beta   90.00
_cell.angle_gamma   90.00
#
_symmetry.space_group_name_H-M   'P 1'
#
loop_
_entity.id
_entity.type
_entity.pdbx_description
1 polymer ?
#
loop_
_entity_poly.entity_id
_entity_poly.type
_entity_poly.pdbx_seq_one_letter_code
_entity_poly.pdbx_strand_id
1 'polypeptide(L)'
;MESLILIPPSKHVSITNSSAFSFHFSSQFSSRKRAINFPQFCPQTLHSNGRWHAQTTSRSYIRNGPPYGEEDDDPELEVESLRVPDEWSVPSKALEESEWLRVTLHKWLDDEYCPEETNVEISKVAANSYYNSLLKKTTDLGEILLNMARELESISYKESFHGAFSSANAAVNLIAQRIELS
;
A
#
# COMPACT_ATOMS: atom_id res chain seq x y z
N MET A 1 -65.04 -26.79 21.34
CA MET A 1 -64.58 -27.13 19.98
C MET A 1 -63.36 -26.26 19.74
N GLU A 2 -62.20 -26.75 20.19
CA GLU A 2 -60.92 -26.03 20.15
C GLU A 2 -60.22 -26.37 18.82
N SER A 3 -59.96 -25.35 18.01
CA SER A 3 -59.19 -25.47 16.76
C SER A 3 -57.71 -25.16 17.03
N LEU A 4 -56.87 -26.20 17.02
CA LEU A 4 -55.42 -26.08 17.08
C LEU A 4 -54.87 -25.63 15.72
N ILE A 5 -54.27 -24.43 15.69
CA ILE A 5 -53.51 -23.95 14.53
C ILE A 5 -52.10 -24.54 14.59
N LEU A 6 -51.79 -25.41 13.64
CA LEU A 6 -50.48 -26.03 13.45
C LEU A 6 -49.54 -25.00 12.78
N ILE A 7 -48.56 -24.49 13.51
CA ILE A 7 -47.47 -23.66 12.96
C ILE A 7 -46.32 -24.61 12.56
N PRO A 8 -45.84 -24.60 11.31
CA PRO A 8 -44.68 -25.41 10.93
C PRO A 8 -43.37 -24.78 11.45
N PRO A 9 -42.36 -25.60 11.84
CA PRO A 9 -41.09 -25.09 12.34
C PRO A 9 -40.24 -24.45 11.24
N SER A 10 -39.72 -23.27 11.55
CA SER A 10 -38.77 -22.49 10.74
C SER A 10 -37.48 -23.28 10.50
N LYS A 11 -37.11 -23.42 9.22
CA LYS A 11 -35.85 -24.08 8.81
C LYS A 11 -34.68 -23.15 9.11
N HIS A 12 -33.83 -23.59 10.03
CA HIS A 12 -32.52 -23.00 10.30
C HIS A 12 -31.66 -23.06 9.03
N VAL A 13 -31.43 -21.90 8.39
CA VAL A 13 -30.45 -21.78 7.30
C VAL A 13 -29.09 -21.61 7.94
N SER A 14 -28.40 -22.72 8.13
CA SER A 14 -26.97 -22.71 8.44
C SER A 14 -26.22 -22.30 7.17
N ILE A 15 -25.72 -21.07 7.11
CA ILE A 15 -24.76 -20.66 6.09
C ILE A 15 -23.42 -21.25 6.48
N THR A 16 -23.16 -22.47 6.02
CA THR A 16 -21.82 -23.05 6.02
C THR A 16 -21.06 -22.42 4.84
N ASN A 17 -20.30 -21.35 5.09
CA ASN A 17 -19.28 -20.90 4.15
C ASN A 17 -18.09 -21.87 4.20
N SER A 18 -18.24 -23.01 3.51
CA SER A 18 -17.14 -23.87 3.12
C SER A 18 -16.95 -23.72 1.62
N SER A 19 -16.04 -22.85 1.21
CA SER A 19 -15.39 -22.94 -0.09
C SER A 19 -13.90 -22.80 0.14
N ALA A 20 -13.24 -23.96 0.28
CA ALA A 20 -11.81 -24.07 0.13
C ALA A 20 -11.46 -23.74 -1.33
N PHE A 21 -11.23 -22.45 -1.61
CA PHE A 21 -10.51 -22.04 -2.81
C PHE A 21 -9.02 -22.22 -2.52
N SER A 22 -8.53 -23.44 -2.75
CA SER A 22 -7.09 -23.71 -2.77
C SER A 22 -6.49 -23.13 -4.05
N PHE A 23 -6.13 -21.84 -4.01
CA PHE A 23 -5.23 -21.26 -5.00
C PHE A 23 -3.79 -21.60 -4.61
N HIS A 24 -3.24 -22.63 -5.23
CA HIS A 24 -1.83 -22.99 -5.11
C HIS A 24 -0.99 -21.97 -5.90
N PHE A 25 -0.71 -20.82 -5.29
CA PHE A 25 0.18 -19.81 -5.85
C PHE A 25 1.63 -20.22 -5.55
N SER A 26 2.23 -20.95 -6.48
CA SER A 26 3.69 -21.14 -6.52
C SER A 26 4.29 -19.99 -7.32
N SER A 27 4.74 -18.95 -6.63
CA SER A 27 5.59 -17.93 -7.25
C SER A 27 6.97 -17.98 -6.59
N GLN A 28 7.97 -18.30 -7.40
CA GLN A 28 9.37 -18.15 -7.06
C GLN A 28 9.67 -16.65 -6.96
N PHE A 29 9.57 -16.12 -5.74
CA PHE A 29 9.83 -14.72 -5.46
C PHE A 29 11.34 -14.50 -5.41
N SER A 30 11.93 -14.10 -6.54
CA SER A 30 13.29 -13.57 -6.56
C SER A 30 13.22 -12.07 -6.26
N SER A 31 13.25 -11.71 -4.97
CA SER A 31 13.32 -10.32 -4.51
C SER A 31 14.54 -9.63 -5.10
N ARG A 32 14.38 -8.87 -6.19
CA ARG A 32 15.35 -7.83 -6.55
C ARG A 32 15.09 -6.65 -5.62
N LYS A 33 15.69 -6.71 -4.43
CA LYS A 33 15.77 -5.61 -3.47
C LYS A 33 16.46 -4.43 -4.14
N ARG A 34 15.70 -3.44 -4.65
CA ARG A 34 16.25 -2.08 -4.79
C ARG A 34 16.16 -1.46 -3.39
N ALA A 35 17.32 -1.36 -2.74
CA ALA A 35 17.45 -0.65 -1.48
C ALA A 35 17.19 0.85 -1.74
N ILE A 36 16.06 1.34 -1.23
CA ILE A 36 15.77 2.77 -1.16
C ILE A 36 16.30 3.23 0.20
N ASN A 37 17.47 3.88 0.20
CA ASN A 37 18.08 4.40 1.43
C ASN A 37 17.29 5.60 1.92
N PHE A 38 16.52 5.43 3.00
CA PHE A 38 16.01 6.54 3.79
C PHE A 38 17.04 6.89 4.87
N PRO A 39 17.57 8.13 4.92
CA PRO A 39 18.44 8.55 6.01
C PRO A 39 17.63 8.71 7.31
N GLN A 40 17.81 7.75 8.21
CA GLN A 40 17.27 7.75 9.56
C GLN A 40 17.99 8.80 10.42
N PHE A 41 17.33 9.93 10.69
CA PHE A 41 17.81 10.91 11.67
C PHE A 41 17.40 10.46 13.08
N CYS A 42 18.37 9.95 13.84
CA CYS A 42 18.27 9.87 15.30
C CYS A 42 19.03 11.05 15.93
N PRO A 43 18.46 11.80 16.89
CA PRO A 43 19.18 12.83 17.60
C PRO A 43 20.02 12.23 18.72
N GLN A 44 21.34 12.45 18.70
CA GLN A 44 22.20 12.17 19.85
C GLN A 44 22.67 13.48 20.49
N THR A 45 22.21 13.71 21.71
CA THR A 45 22.77 14.66 22.67
C THR A 45 24.14 14.18 23.15
N LEU A 46 25.16 15.04 23.11
CA LEU A 46 26.35 14.91 23.95
C LEU A 46 27.04 16.27 24.19
N HIS A 47 27.58 16.37 25.40
CA HIS A 47 28.09 17.55 26.09
C HIS A 47 29.39 18.17 25.52
N SER A 48 29.45 19.50 25.60
CA SER A 48 30.51 20.35 26.20
C SER A 48 32.01 20.18 25.86
N ASN A 49 32.57 21.33 25.43
CA ASN A 49 33.94 21.84 25.54
C ASN A 49 35.00 21.47 24.48
N GLY A 50 35.44 22.48 23.71
CA GLY A 50 36.71 22.40 22.99
C GLY A 50 36.99 23.46 21.92
N ARG A 51 37.21 24.71 22.33
CA ARG A 51 38.28 25.62 21.83
C ARG A 51 38.49 25.76 20.30
N TRP A 52 37.98 26.86 19.77
CA TRP A 52 38.27 27.40 18.45
C TRP A 52 39.72 27.88 18.30
N HIS A 53 40.43 27.38 17.30
CA HIS A 53 41.56 28.09 16.68
C HIS A 53 41.50 27.86 15.17
N ALA A 54 40.93 28.84 14.48
CA ALA A 54 40.95 28.94 13.02
C ALA A 54 42.35 29.39 12.58
N GLN A 55 43.09 28.52 11.90
CA GLN A 55 44.30 28.91 11.18
C GLN A 55 43.89 29.29 9.75
N THR A 56 44.03 30.57 9.45
CA THR A 56 43.92 31.15 8.12
C THR A 56 45.04 30.61 7.24
N THR A 57 44.71 29.75 6.27
CA THR A 57 45.55 29.55 5.09
C THR A 57 44.76 30.05 3.88
N SER A 58 45.20 31.19 3.36
CA SER A 58 44.71 31.79 2.13
C SER A 58 45.04 30.85 0.97
N ARG A 59 44.07 30.06 0.53
CA ARG A 59 44.16 29.27 -0.70
C ARG A 59 43.27 29.94 -1.74
N SER A 60 43.89 30.80 -2.54
CA SER A 60 43.29 31.37 -3.74
C SER A 60 42.96 30.24 -4.71
N TYR A 61 41.70 29.81 -4.72
CA TYR A 61 41.17 29.03 -5.84
C TYR A 61 40.66 30.02 -6.88
N ILE A 62 41.27 29.94 -8.06
CA ILE A 62 40.79 30.57 -9.28
C ILE A 62 39.36 30.07 -9.50
N ARG A 63 38.40 30.99 -9.44
CA ARG A 63 36.99 30.76 -9.74
C ARG A 63 36.84 30.63 -11.25
N ASN A 64 36.97 29.41 -11.75
CA ASN A 64 36.41 29.04 -13.05
C ASN A 64 35.06 28.37 -12.78
N GLY A 65 34.02 29.20 -12.55
CA GLY A 65 32.65 28.73 -12.63
C GLY A 65 32.31 28.51 -14.12
N PRO A 66 31.58 27.45 -14.49
CA PRO A 66 31.07 27.33 -15.85
C PRO A 66 30.19 28.55 -16.16
N PRO A 67 30.30 29.13 -17.36
CA PRO A 67 29.42 30.21 -17.78
C PRO A 67 28.01 29.65 -17.91
N TYR A 68 27.04 30.42 -17.44
CA TYR A 68 25.62 30.23 -17.70
C TYR A 68 25.42 29.96 -19.19
N GLY A 69 25.14 28.70 -19.53
CA GLY A 69 24.73 28.24 -20.84
C GLY A 69 23.28 27.78 -20.72
N GLU A 70 22.42 28.54 -21.38
CA GLU A 70 21.22 28.09 -22.12
C GLU A 70 20.47 26.89 -21.55
N GLU A 71 19.28 27.18 -21.00
CA GLU A 71 18.04 26.39 -21.19
C GLU A 71 18.25 24.88 -21.37
N ASP A 72 18.83 24.22 -20.36
CA ASP A 72 18.47 22.84 -20.10
C ASP A 72 17.04 22.90 -19.51
N ASP A 73 16.04 23.00 -20.38
CA ASP A 73 14.81 22.25 -20.19
C ASP A 73 15.26 20.77 -20.10
N ASP A 74 15.81 20.35 -18.95
CA ASP A 74 15.81 18.93 -18.58
C ASP A 74 14.34 18.59 -18.67
N PRO A 75 13.89 17.84 -19.69
CA PRO A 75 12.48 17.52 -19.81
C PRO A 75 12.22 16.69 -18.56
N GLU A 76 11.66 17.36 -17.54
CA GLU A 76 11.29 16.83 -16.24
C GLU A 76 10.81 15.43 -16.54
N LEU A 77 11.53 14.41 -16.05
CA LEU A 77 11.17 13.01 -16.23
C LEU A 77 9.69 12.89 -15.86
N GLU A 78 8.83 12.95 -16.87
CA GLU A 78 7.40 13.05 -16.67
C GLU A 78 7.00 11.67 -16.18
N VAL A 79 6.88 11.55 -14.86
CA VAL A 79 6.50 10.30 -14.19
C VAL A 79 5.10 9.96 -14.66
N GLU A 80 5.02 9.12 -15.68
CA GLU A 80 3.77 8.68 -16.26
C GLU A 80 2.89 8.12 -15.15
N SER A 81 1.73 8.73 -14.94
CA SER A 81 0.84 8.38 -13.84
C SER A 81 0.28 6.98 -14.10
N LEU A 82 0.70 6.00 -13.29
CA LEU A 82 0.22 4.64 -13.40
C LEU A 82 -1.27 4.59 -13.05
N ARG A 83 -2.08 4.09 -13.99
CA ARG A 83 -3.54 4.06 -13.89
C ARG A 83 -4.09 2.65 -13.98
N VAL A 84 -5.16 2.43 -13.23
CA VAL A 84 -5.99 1.23 -13.33
C VAL A 84 -6.80 1.27 -14.64
N PRO A 85 -6.96 0.14 -15.37
CA PRO A 85 -7.83 0.06 -16.53
C PRO A 85 -9.28 0.48 -16.23
N ASP A 86 -9.88 1.28 -17.12
CA ASP A 86 -11.26 1.76 -16.97
C ASP A 86 -12.29 0.62 -16.86
N GLU A 87 -12.01 -0.51 -17.50
CA GLU A 87 -12.84 -1.72 -17.45
C GLU A 87 -13.02 -2.27 -16.02
N TRP A 88 -12.08 -1.99 -15.11
CA TRP A 88 -12.19 -2.42 -13.72
C TRP A 88 -13.16 -1.56 -12.90
N SER A 89 -13.60 -0.41 -13.44
CA SER A 89 -14.62 0.44 -12.79
C SER A 89 -16.04 -0.13 -12.90
N VAL A 90 -16.25 -1.21 -13.67
CA VAL A 90 -17.55 -1.90 -13.73
C VAL A 90 -17.81 -2.62 -12.41
N PRO A 91 -18.98 -2.47 -11.76
CA PRO A 91 -19.21 -3.01 -10.40
C PRO A 91 -18.85 -4.49 -10.20
N SER A 92 -19.12 -5.34 -11.20
CA SER A 92 -18.77 -6.77 -11.15
C SER A 92 -17.26 -6.99 -11.17
N LYS A 93 -16.54 -6.24 -12.01
CA LYS A 93 -15.08 -6.34 -12.14
C LYS A 93 -14.38 -5.68 -10.95
N ALA A 94 -14.88 -4.53 -10.50
CA ALA A 94 -14.42 -3.86 -9.28
C ALA A 94 -14.50 -4.79 -8.07
N LEU A 95 -15.61 -5.51 -7.92
CA LEU A 95 -15.77 -6.48 -6.84
C LEU A 95 -14.75 -7.61 -6.94
N GLU A 96 -14.58 -8.19 -8.14
CA GLU A 96 -13.59 -9.24 -8.40
C GLU A 96 -12.16 -8.81 -8.02
N GLU A 97 -11.72 -7.66 -8.53
CA GLU A 97 -10.36 -7.15 -8.26
C GLU A 97 -10.17 -6.73 -6.80
N SER A 98 -11.22 -6.25 -6.12
CA SER A 98 -11.17 -5.96 -4.69
C SER A 98 -11.05 -7.21 -3.81
N GLU A 99 -11.78 -8.28 -4.14
CA GLU A 99 -11.68 -9.56 -3.42
C GLU A 99 -10.33 -10.23 -3.65
N TRP A 100 -9.81 -10.13 -4.88
CA TRP A 100 -8.45 -10.53 -5.18
C TRP A 100 -7.44 -9.78 -4.29
N LEU A 101 -7.53 -8.45 -4.24
CA LEU A 101 -6.63 -7.63 -3.42
C LEU A 101 -6.71 -8.02 -1.94
N ARG A 102 -7.92 -8.27 -1.41
CA ARG A 102 -8.12 -8.69 -0.01
C ARG A 102 -7.30 -9.95 0.31
N VAL A 103 -7.45 -10.99 -0.49
CA VAL A 103 -6.79 -12.28 -0.24
C VAL A 103 -5.28 -12.17 -0.44
N THR A 104 -4.84 -11.50 -1.51
CA THR A 104 -3.43 -11.37 -1.85
C THR A 104 -2.68 -10.47 -0.87
N LEU A 105 -3.26 -9.35 -0.46
CA LEU A 105 -2.65 -8.45 0.51
C LEU A 105 -2.54 -9.09 1.89
N HIS A 106 -3.59 -9.80 2.34
CA HIS A 106 -3.53 -10.52 3.62
C HIS A 106 -2.37 -11.51 3.65
N LYS A 107 -2.26 -12.33 2.60
CA LYS A 107 -1.16 -13.28 2.47
C LYS A 107 0.21 -12.57 2.45
N TRP A 108 0.32 -11.49 1.69
CA TRP A 108 1.58 -10.74 1.59
C TRP A 108 2.01 -10.18 2.95
N LEU A 109 1.07 -9.66 3.75
CA LEU A 109 1.36 -9.15 5.09
C LEU A 109 1.84 -10.26 6.04
N ASP A 110 1.21 -11.43 5.99
CA ASP A 110 1.59 -12.59 6.79
C ASP A 110 2.98 -13.12 6.40
N ASP A 111 3.31 -13.10 5.11
CA ASP A 111 4.60 -13.55 4.57
C ASP A 111 5.75 -12.55 4.88
N GLU A 112 5.49 -11.24 4.88
CA GLU A 112 6.52 -10.20 5.08
C GLU A 112 6.80 -9.91 6.57
N TYR A 113 5.78 -9.89 7.42
CA TYR A 113 5.93 -9.50 8.83
C TYR A 113 5.78 -10.70 9.75
N CYS A 114 4.53 -11.08 10.01
CA CYS A 114 4.09 -12.30 10.67
C CYS A 114 2.55 -12.34 10.61
N PRO A 115 1.92 -13.52 10.79
CA PRO A 115 0.46 -13.59 10.89
C PRO A 115 -0.08 -12.85 12.11
N GLU A 116 -0.98 -11.91 11.88
CA GLU A 116 -1.62 -11.07 12.90
C GLU A 116 -3.10 -10.84 12.58
N GLU A 117 -3.95 -10.66 13.59
CA GLU A 117 -5.36 -10.33 13.39
C GLU A 117 -5.54 -8.97 12.68
N THR A 118 -4.65 -8.01 12.95
CA THR A 118 -4.61 -6.71 12.26
C THR A 118 -4.46 -6.86 10.74
N ASN A 119 -3.75 -7.88 10.24
CA ASN A 119 -3.58 -8.10 8.79
C ASN A 119 -4.92 -8.44 8.10
N VAL A 120 -5.82 -9.13 8.82
CA VAL A 120 -7.18 -9.41 8.36
C VAL A 120 -7.97 -8.11 8.22
N GLU A 121 -7.86 -7.22 9.21
CA GLU A 121 -8.53 -5.92 9.18
C GLU A 121 -7.99 -5.02 8.06
N ILE A 122 -6.66 -4.92 7.94
CA ILE A 122 -5.99 -4.14 6.90
C ILE A 122 -6.43 -4.60 5.51
N SER A 123 -6.38 -5.91 5.25
CA SER A 123 -6.75 -6.44 3.94
C SER A 123 -8.22 -6.16 3.59
N LYS A 124 -9.12 -6.26 4.57
CA LYS A 124 -10.55 -5.94 4.41
C LYS A 124 -10.78 -4.46 4.11
N VAL A 125 -10.15 -3.56 4.88
CA VAL A 125 -10.30 -2.11 4.71
C VAL A 125 -9.68 -1.68 3.38
N ALA A 126 -8.48 -2.16 3.05
CA ALA A 126 -7.82 -1.87 1.77
C ALA A 126 -8.66 -2.29 0.56
N ALA A 127 -9.22 -3.52 0.59
CA ALA A 127 -10.10 -4.02 -0.46
C ALA A 127 -11.36 -3.17 -0.62
N ASN A 128 -12.00 -2.80 0.50
CA ASN A 128 -13.18 -1.94 0.47
C ASN A 128 -12.85 -0.53 -0.07
N SER A 129 -11.73 0.06 0.35
CA SER A 129 -11.27 1.36 -0.16
C SER A 129 -11.01 1.30 -1.66
N TYR A 130 -10.36 0.23 -2.13
CA TYR A 130 -10.10 0.01 -3.54
C TYR A 130 -11.39 -0.14 -4.35
N TYR A 131 -12.32 -1.00 -3.90
CA TYR A 131 -13.63 -1.15 -4.52
C TYR A 131 -14.36 0.19 -4.67
N ASN A 132 -14.41 0.98 -3.58
CA ASN A 132 -15.06 2.28 -3.59
C ASN A 132 -14.36 3.28 -4.53
N SER A 133 -13.05 3.20 -4.67
CA SER A 133 -12.28 4.03 -5.59
C SER A 133 -12.61 3.68 -7.05
N LEU A 134 -12.69 2.40 -7.38
CA LEU A 134 -13.09 1.92 -8.72
C LEU A 134 -14.52 2.33 -9.06
N LEU A 135 -15.47 2.21 -8.12
CA LEU A 135 -16.85 2.67 -8.33
C LEU A 135 -16.94 4.19 -8.57
N LYS A 136 -16.05 4.97 -7.94
CA LYS A 136 -15.93 6.41 -8.15
C LYS A 136 -15.17 6.77 -9.43
N LYS A 137 -14.70 5.78 -10.20
CA LYS A 137 -13.85 5.95 -11.38
C LYS A 137 -12.53 6.66 -11.08
N THR A 138 -12.03 6.51 -9.86
CA THR A 138 -10.67 6.91 -9.50
C THR A 138 -9.72 5.89 -10.10
N THR A 139 -9.01 6.28 -11.16
CA THR A 139 -8.08 5.40 -11.88
C THR A 139 -6.63 5.64 -11.52
N ASP A 140 -6.29 6.82 -10.99
CA ASP A 140 -4.92 7.16 -10.61
C ASP A 140 -4.48 6.39 -9.37
N LEU A 141 -3.37 5.64 -9.45
CA LEU A 141 -2.89 4.84 -8.33
C LEU A 141 -2.38 5.70 -7.16
N GLY A 142 -1.92 6.92 -7.42
CA GLY A 142 -1.56 7.87 -6.37
C GLY A 142 -2.78 8.31 -5.56
N GLU A 143 -3.89 8.65 -6.22
CA GLU A 143 -5.16 8.94 -5.55
C GLU A 143 -5.72 7.73 -4.79
N ILE A 144 -5.66 6.53 -5.39
CA ILE A 144 -6.07 5.29 -4.74
C ILE A 144 -5.22 5.05 -3.48
N LEU A 145 -3.89 5.20 -3.58
CA LEU A 145 -2.97 5.07 -2.45
C LEU A 145 -3.36 5.99 -1.30
N LEU A 146 -3.56 7.27 -1.58
CA LEU A 146 -3.87 8.28 -0.56
C LEU A 146 -5.23 8.04 0.09
N ASN A 147 -6.24 7.64 -0.69
CA ASN A 147 -7.55 7.28 -0.14
C ASN A 147 -7.46 6.04 0.75
N MET A 148 -6.73 5.02 0.31
CA MET A 148 -6.53 3.79 1.06
C MET A 148 -5.75 4.04 2.35
N ALA A 149 -4.66 4.82 2.30
CA ALA A 149 -3.88 5.18 3.48
C ALA A 149 -4.76 5.89 4.53
N ARG A 150 -5.61 6.83 4.09
CA ARG A 150 -6.55 7.52 4.99
C ARG A 150 -7.56 6.57 5.63
N GLU A 151 -8.10 5.60 4.89
CA GLU A 151 -9.02 4.61 5.45
C GLU A 151 -8.29 3.66 6.42
N LEU A 152 -7.06 3.28 6.11
CA LEU A 152 -6.25 2.40 6.95
C LEU A 152 -5.79 3.04 8.26
N GLU A 153 -5.76 4.37 8.37
CA GLU A 153 -5.50 5.09 9.63
C GLU A 153 -6.55 4.81 10.72
N SER A 154 -7.74 4.31 10.37
CA SER A 154 -8.76 3.97 11.36
C SER A 154 -8.47 2.69 12.15
N ILE A 155 -7.47 1.90 11.71
CA ILE A 155 -7.07 0.63 12.33
C ILE A 155 -6.08 0.88 13.46
N SER A 156 -6.10 0.03 14.49
CA SER A 156 -5.12 0.07 15.58
C SER A 156 -3.88 -0.79 15.27
N TYR A 157 -2.71 -0.16 15.15
CA TYR A 157 -1.43 -0.84 14.88
C TYR A 157 -0.55 -1.05 16.13
N LYS A 158 -1.11 -0.94 17.35
CA LYS A 158 -0.32 -0.92 18.60
C LYS A 158 0.62 -2.10 18.79
N GLU A 159 0.22 -3.28 18.34
CA GLU A 159 1.00 -4.51 18.46
C GLU A 159 1.67 -4.92 17.14
N SER A 160 1.52 -4.11 16.08
CA SER A 160 1.92 -4.44 14.72
C SER A 160 3.21 -3.74 14.31
N PHE A 161 4.01 -4.41 13.47
CA PHE A 161 5.33 -3.91 13.03
C PHE A 161 5.27 -2.95 11.84
N HIS A 162 4.08 -2.73 11.28
CA HIS A 162 3.81 -1.87 10.12
C HIS A 162 2.67 -0.91 10.44
N GLY A 163 2.44 0.03 9.53
CA GLY A 163 1.42 1.07 9.68
C GLY A 163 0.66 1.32 8.39
N ALA A 164 -0.39 2.13 8.49
CA ALA A 164 -1.34 2.40 7.41
C ALA A 164 -0.70 2.70 6.04
N PHE A 165 0.30 3.60 6.01
CA PHE A 165 0.96 3.97 4.76
C PHE A 165 1.80 2.82 4.17
N SER A 166 2.52 2.06 5.00
CA SER A 166 3.27 0.88 4.55
C SER A 166 2.35 -0.17 3.94
N SER A 167 1.23 -0.45 4.60
CA SER A 167 0.22 -1.40 4.11
C SER A 167 -0.46 -0.92 2.82
N ALA A 168 -0.78 0.38 2.71
CA ALA A 168 -1.36 0.97 1.50
C ALA A 168 -0.39 0.87 0.31
N ASN A 169 0.90 1.13 0.53
CA ASN A 169 1.92 0.99 -0.51
C ASN A 169 2.05 -0.46 -0.98
N ALA A 170 2.04 -1.42 -0.06
CA ALA A 170 2.05 -2.83 -0.42
C ALA A 170 0.85 -3.19 -1.30
N ALA A 171 -0.35 -2.72 -0.93
CA ALA A 171 -1.57 -2.93 -1.70
C ALA A 171 -1.47 -2.36 -3.12
N VAL A 172 -1.04 -1.10 -3.27
CA VAL A 172 -0.89 -0.47 -4.59
C VAL A 172 0.19 -1.13 -5.43
N ASN A 173 1.28 -1.59 -4.81
CA ASN A 173 2.31 -2.34 -5.51
C ASN A 173 1.79 -3.71 -6.02
N LEU A 174 0.88 -4.35 -5.29
CA LEU A 174 0.19 -5.55 -5.76
C LEU A 174 -0.76 -5.22 -6.93
N ILE A 175 -1.53 -4.13 -6.83
CA ILE A 175 -2.42 -3.67 -7.92
C ILE A 175 -1.61 -3.38 -9.19
N ALA A 176 -0.49 -2.68 -9.07
CA ALA A 176 0.41 -2.41 -10.20
C ALA A 176 0.86 -3.70 -10.90
N GLN A 177 1.31 -4.69 -10.13
CA GLN A 177 1.68 -6.02 -10.67
C GLN A 177 0.49 -6.72 -11.34
N ARG A 178 -0.72 -6.58 -10.80
CA ARG A 178 -1.94 -7.16 -11.38
C ARG A 178 -2.26 -6.55 -12.74
N ILE A 179 -2.07 -5.24 -12.90
CA ILE A 179 -2.26 -4.51 -14.16
C ILE A 179 -1.23 -4.97 -15.21
N GLU A 180 0.02 -5.19 -14.81
CA GLU A 180 1.06 -5.68 -15.72
C GLU A 180 0.81 -7.11 -16.23
N LEU A 181 0.01 -7.90 -15.49
CA LEU A 181 -0.30 -9.30 -15.80
C LEU A 181 -1.64 -9.51 -16.51
N SER A 182 -2.48 -8.48 -16.61
CA SER A 182 -3.79 -8.50 -17.28
C SER A 182 -3.68 -8.18 -18.76
#